data_AF-A0A370B5P2-F1
#
_entry.id   AF-A0A370B5P2-F1
#
_cell.length_a   1.000
_cell.length_b   1.000
_cell.length_c   1.000
_cell.angle_alpha   90.00
_cell.angle_beta   90.00
_cell.angle_gamma   90.00
#
_symmetry.space_group_name_H-M   'P 1'
#
loop_
_entity.id
_entity.type
_entity.pdbx_description
1 polymer ?
#
loop_
_entity_poly.entity_id
_entity_poly.type
_entity_poly.pdbx_seq_one_letter_code
_entity_poly.pdbx_strand_id
1 'polypeptide(L)'
;MSVLEILIGDGEEGEPGEWFAVCEPSALTPGRGVAVLLPGGRQAAVFLDRAGVPYAVANQDPFSGAYVLSRGLTGTHEGRFFVASPLLKQRFDLATGRCLDDEGVAVQAYRTRVRVPVREPEAVRERVREPEPERERVRVREPEPEPVRT
;
A
#
# COMPACT_ATOMS: atom_id res chain seq x y z
N MET A 1 -1.58 6.85 -6.45
CA MET A 1 -1.90 5.41 -6.37
C MET A 1 -0.80 4.73 -5.58
N SER A 2 -1.13 3.79 -4.69
CA SER A 2 -0.16 3.08 -3.86
C SER A 2 0.49 1.93 -4.64
N VAL A 3 1.77 1.64 -4.37
CA VAL A 3 2.53 0.60 -5.07
C VAL A 3 3.04 -0.44 -4.07
N LEU A 4 2.79 -1.71 -4.33
CA LEU A 4 3.41 -2.83 -3.63
C LEU A 4 4.85 -2.98 -4.14
N GLU A 5 5.79 -3.01 -3.20
CA GLU A 5 7.21 -3.19 -3.46
C GLU A 5 7.76 -4.40 -2.69
N ILE A 6 8.71 -5.09 -3.31
CA ILE A 6 9.46 -6.21 -2.71
C ILE A 6 10.92 -5.80 -2.58
N LEU A 7 11.53 -6.04 -1.42
CA LEU A 7 12.97 -5.84 -1.24
C LEU A 7 13.73 -6.97 -1.95
N ILE A 8 14.55 -6.62 -2.93
CA ILE A 8 15.46 -7.51 -3.64
C ILE A 8 16.91 -7.19 -3.27
N GLY A 9 17.77 -8.21 -3.26
CA GLY A 9 19.16 -8.07 -2.82
C GLY A 9 19.34 -8.48 -1.36
N ASP A 10 20.35 -9.32 -1.14
CA ASP A 10 20.51 -10.14 0.05
C ASP A 10 21.42 -9.47 1.11
N GLY A 11 21.96 -8.28 0.81
CA GLY A 11 22.93 -7.60 1.68
C GLY A 11 24.27 -8.36 1.81
N GLU A 12 24.50 -9.40 1.03
CA GLU A 12 25.82 -9.98 0.88
C GLU A 12 26.67 -9.02 0.03
N GLU A 13 27.82 -8.62 0.58
CA GLU A 13 28.74 -7.58 0.07
C GLU A 13 28.27 -6.13 0.19
N GLY A 14 27.66 -5.75 1.32
CA GLY A 14 27.62 -4.33 1.75
C GLY A 14 26.78 -3.38 0.89
N GLU A 15 26.12 -3.87 -0.16
CA GLU A 15 25.18 -3.10 -0.95
C GLU A 15 23.78 -3.16 -0.35
N PRO A 16 23.13 -2.00 -0.12
CA PRO A 16 21.79 -1.95 0.42
C PRO A 16 20.80 -2.56 -0.59
N GLY A 17 19.92 -3.45 -0.12
CA GLY A 17 18.85 -4.01 -0.96
C GLY A 17 17.99 -2.93 -1.62
N GLU A 18 17.49 -3.22 -2.82
CA GLU A 18 16.66 -2.33 -3.62
C GLU A 18 15.18 -2.71 -3.48
N TRP A 19 14.29 -1.71 -3.40
CA TRP A 19 12.86 -1.95 -3.44
C TRP A 19 12.36 -2.01 -4.88
N PHE A 20 11.91 -3.19 -5.30
CA PHE A 20 11.38 -3.45 -6.63
C PHE A 20 9.85 -3.28 -6.67
N ALA A 21 9.36 -2.41 -7.56
CA ALA A 21 7.93 -2.19 -7.75
C ALA A 21 7.26 -3.37 -8.46
N VAL A 22 6.17 -3.88 -7.89
CA VAL A 22 5.44 -5.05 -8.39
C VAL A 22 4.17 -4.64 -9.11
N CYS A 23 3.19 -4.13 -8.35
CA CYS A 23 1.87 -3.77 -8.86
C CYS A 23 1.14 -2.88 -7.84
N GLU A 24 -0.05 -2.41 -8.19
CA GLU A 24 -0.95 -1.83 -7.20
C GLU A 24 -1.56 -2.93 -6.32
N PRO A 25 -1.68 -2.75 -4.99
CA PRO A 25 -2.31 -3.74 -4.11
C PRO A 25 -3.74 -4.11 -4.54
N SER A 26 -4.47 -3.16 -5.15
CA SER A 26 -5.81 -3.35 -5.71
C SER A 26 -5.87 -4.36 -6.86
N ALA A 27 -4.74 -4.64 -7.53
CA ALA A 27 -4.66 -5.65 -8.58
C ALA A 27 -4.58 -7.08 -8.03
N LEU A 28 -4.36 -7.24 -6.73
CA LEU A 28 -4.27 -8.54 -6.07
C LEU A 28 -5.61 -8.90 -5.44
N THR A 29 -6.01 -10.17 -5.60
CA THR A 29 -7.17 -10.73 -4.90
C THR A 29 -6.68 -11.46 -3.65
N PRO A 30 -7.21 -11.16 -2.44
CA PRO A 30 -6.84 -11.88 -1.22
C PRO A 30 -6.89 -13.41 -1.38
N GLY A 31 -5.84 -14.09 -0.91
CA GLY A 31 -5.68 -15.54 -1.00
C GLY A 31 -5.27 -16.08 -2.37
N ARG A 32 -5.27 -15.26 -3.44
CA ARG A 32 -4.84 -15.67 -4.78
C ARG A 32 -3.42 -15.18 -5.03
N GLY A 33 -2.51 -16.14 -5.30
CA GLY A 33 -1.13 -15.82 -5.63
C GLY A 33 -0.95 -15.29 -7.04
N VAL A 34 0.07 -14.46 -7.23
CA VAL A 34 0.54 -13.97 -8.53
C VAL A 34 2.04 -14.19 -8.64
N ALA A 35 2.50 -14.69 -9.79
CA ALA A 35 3.91 -14.82 -10.09
C ALA A 35 4.47 -13.47 -10.57
N VAL A 36 5.63 -13.09 -10.05
CA VAL A 36 6.35 -11.87 -10.39
C VAL A 36 7.74 -12.25 -10.88
N LEU A 37 8.10 -11.75 -12.07
CA LEU A 37 9.45 -11.89 -12.60
C LEU A 37 10.32 -10.77 -12.03
N LEU A 38 11.33 -11.15 -11.25
CA LEU A 38 12.31 -10.25 -10.66
C LEU A 38 13.52 -10.09 -11.59
N PRO A 39 14.34 -9.04 -11.37
CA PRO A 39 15.62 -8.91 -12.05
C PRO A 39 16.50 -10.17 -11.89
N GLY A 40 17.23 -10.51 -12.95
CA GLY A 40 18.07 -11.71 -13.00
C GLY A 40 17.29 -13.02 -13.22
N GLY A 41 16.00 -12.96 -13.60
CA GLY A 41 15.21 -14.14 -13.94
C GLY A 41 14.64 -14.91 -12.75
N ARG A 42 14.92 -14.45 -11.53
CA ARG A 42 14.29 -14.97 -10.29
C ARG A 42 12.79 -14.72 -10.33
N GLN A 43 12.01 -15.56 -9.66
CA GLN A 43 10.56 -15.40 -9.56
C GLN A 43 10.09 -15.40 -8.11
N ALA A 44 9.17 -14.49 -7.79
CA ALA A 44 8.46 -14.45 -6.53
C ALA A 44 6.98 -14.81 -6.73
N ALA A 45 6.39 -15.43 -5.71
CA ALA A 45 4.95 -15.61 -5.56
C ALA A 45 4.45 -14.60 -4.53
N VAL A 46 3.55 -13.71 -4.94
CA VAL A 46 2.99 -12.63 -4.14
C VAL A 46 1.56 -12.94 -3.75
N PHE A 47 1.22 -12.70 -2.49
CA PHE A 47 -0.09 -12.94 -1.91
C PHE A 47 -0.55 -11.74 -1.10
N LEU A 48 -1.87 -11.56 -1.01
CA LEU A 48 -2.51 -10.74 0.03
C LEU A 48 -3.26 -11.65 0.98
N ASP A 49 -3.18 -11.41 2.29
CA ASP A 49 -4.14 -12.00 3.23
C ASP A 49 -5.48 -11.25 3.22
N ARG A 50 -6.43 -11.71 4.04
CA ARG A 50 -7.76 -11.09 4.15
C ARG A 50 -7.75 -9.68 4.77
N ALA A 51 -6.69 -9.33 5.50
CA ALA A 51 -6.51 -7.99 6.06
C ALA A 51 -5.80 -7.04 5.06
N GLY A 52 -5.41 -7.54 3.89
CA GLY A 52 -4.70 -6.77 2.87
C GLY A 52 -3.20 -6.65 3.13
N VAL A 53 -2.63 -7.48 4.02
CA VAL A 53 -1.18 -7.52 4.24
C VAL A 53 -0.53 -8.31 3.10
N PRO A 54 0.51 -7.75 2.44
CA PRO A 54 1.23 -8.43 1.37
C PRO A 54 2.33 -9.34 1.88
N TYR A 55 2.47 -10.49 1.23
CA TYR A 55 3.53 -11.47 1.46
C TYR A 55 4.16 -11.84 0.13
N ALA A 56 5.47 -12.14 0.15
CA ALA A 56 6.20 -12.58 -1.02
C ALA A 56 7.19 -13.68 -0.65
N VAL A 57 7.17 -14.78 -1.40
CA VAL A 57 8.10 -15.90 -1.27
C VAL A 57 8.68 -16.28 -2.62
N ALA A 58 9.75 -17.08 -2.69
CA ALA A 58 10.20 -17.64 -3.98
C ALA A 58 9.05 -18.41 -4.64
N ASN A 59 8.91 -18.28 -5.97
CA ASN A 59 7.86 -19.00 -6.71
C ASN A 59 8.23 -20.48 -6.96
N GLN A 60 9.51 -20.82 -6.83
CA GLN A 60 10.00 -22.19 -6.99
C GLN A 60 9.69 -23.02 -5.74
N ASP A 61 8.99 -24.13 -5.95
CA ASP A 61 8.80 -25.16 -4.94
C ASP A 61 10.12 -25.97 -4.78
N PRO A 62 10.72 -26.01 -3.58
CA PRO A 62 12.01 -26.66 -3.36
C PRO A 62 11.96 -28.18 -3.48
N PHE A 63 10.78 -28.81 -3.35
CA PHE A 63 10.63 -30.26 -3.46
C PHE A 63 10.52 -30.71 -4.92
N SER A 64 9.80 -29.95 -5.75
CA SER A 64 9.58 -30.30 -7.16
C SER A 64 10.50 -29.56 -8.13
N GLY A 65 11.14 -28.47 -7.70
CA GLY A 65 11.91 -27.56 -8.55
C GLY A 65 11.06 -26.69 -9.49
N ALA A 66 9.72 -26.80 -9.43
CA ALA A 66 8.81 -26.13 -10.34
C ALA A 66 8.38 -24.73 -9.83
N TYR A 67 8.19 -23.78 -10.74
CA TYR A 67 7.77 -22.41 -10.44
C TYR A 67 6.25 -22.29 -10.27
N VAL A 68 5.71 -22.92 -9.22
CA VAL A 68 4.27 -23.16 -9.06
C VAL A 68 3.66 -22.58 -7.79
N LEU A 69 4.44 -22.06 -6.84
CA LEU A 69 3.90 -21.67 -5.53
C LEU A 69 2.82 -20.57 -5.62
N SER A 70 2.91 -19.65 -6.58
CA SER A 70 1.87 -18.65 -6.85
C SER A 70 0.49 -19.23 -7.19
N ARG A 71 0.41 -20.51 -7.57
CA ARG A 71 -0.85 -21.22 -7.84
C ARG A 71 -1.32 -22.07 -6.66
N GLY A 72 -0.60 -22.03 -5.55
CA GLY A 72 -0.89 -22.81 -4.35
C GLY A 72 -2.18 -22.35 -3.66
N LEU A 73 -2.76 -23.27 -2.88
CA LEU A 73 -3.92 -22.96 -2.06
C LEU A 73 -3.46 -22.26 -0.78
N THR A 74 -4.03 -21.11 -0.46
CA THR A 74 -3.71 -20.41 0.78
C THR A 74 -4.59 -20.88 1.94
N GLY A 75 -4.07 -20.79 3.16
CA GLY A 75 -4.79 -21.17 4.37
C GLY A 75 -4.15 -20.56 5.61
N THR A 76 -4.73 -20.88 6.77
CA THR A 76 -4.18 -20.47 8.07
C THR A 76 -4.03 -21.70 8.95
N HIS A 77 -2.88 -21.84 9.60
CA HIS A 77 -2.61 -22.90 10.56
C HIS A 77 -1.97 -22.27 11.80
N GLU A 78 -2.60 -22.40 12.96
CA GLU A 78 -2.12 -21.81 14.23
C GLU A 78 -1.80 -20.31 14.11
N GLY A 79 -2.63 -19.57 13.38
CA GLY A 79 -2.44 -18.14 13.12
C GLY A 79 -1.41 -17.80 12.04
N ARG A 80 -0.71 -18.78 11.46
CA ARG A 80 0.26 -18.58 10.38
C ARG A 80 -0.42 -18.68 9.02
N PHE A 81 -0.31 -17.63 8.21
CA PHE A 81 -0.80 -17.62 6.85
C PHE A 81 0.17 -18.41 5.96
N PHE A 82 -0.32 -19.41 5.24
CA PHE A 82 0.52 -20.31 4.45
C PHE A 82 0.01 -20.48 3.03
N VAL A 83 0.88 -20.97 2.15
CA VAL A 83 0.54 -21.50 0.84
C VAL A 83 0.91 -22.98 0.75
N ALA A 84 -0.02 -23.83 0.32
CA ALA A 84 0.26 -25.24 0.02
C ALA A 84 0.70 -25.38 -1.44
N SER A 85 1.86 -26.04 -1.67
CA SER A 85 2.35 -26.34 -3.02
C SER A 85 1.26 -27.06 -3.85
N PRO A 86 0.97 -26.62 -5.09
CA PRO A 86 -0.02 -27.26 -5.94
C PRO A 86 0.26 -28.74 -6.20
N LEU A 87 1.54 -29.11 -6.29
CA LEU A 87 1.96 -30.44 -6.73
C LEU A 87 2.03 -31.42 -5.55
N LEU A 88 2.81 -31.05 -4.53
CA LEU A 88 3.19 -31.97 -3.46
C LEU A 88 2.59 -31.61 -2.09
N LYS A 89 1.79 -30.53 -2.03
CA LYS A 89 0.95 -30.12 -0.89
C LYS A 89 1.69 -29.68 0.38
N GLN A 90 3.02 -29.60 0.38
CA GLN A 90 3.75 -29.00 1.49
C GLN A 90 3.33 -27.54 1.67
N ARG A 91 3.15 -27.15 2.93
CA ARG A 91 2.67 -25.85 3.35
C ARG A 91 3.85 -24.98 3.72
N PHE A 92 3.94 -23.81 3.11
CA PHE A 92 4.98 -22.83 3.39
C PHE A 92 4.37 -21.62 4.08
N ASP A 93 4.89 -21.27 5.25
CA ASP A 93 4.56 -20.03 5.94
C ASP A 93 4.92 -18.83 5.05
N LEU A 94 3.95 -17.98 4.74
CA LEU A 94 4.15 -16.84 3.84
C LEU A 94 4.91 -15.68 4.51
N ALA A 95 4.94 -15.63 5.85
CA ALA A 95 5.68 -14.61 6.59
C ALA A 95 7.18 -14.96 6.67
N THR A 96 7.52 -16.24 6.85
CA THR A 96 8.92 -16.66 7.09
C THR A 96 9.51 -17.53 6.00
N GLY A 97 8.70 -18.05 5.08
CA GLY A 97 9.10 -19.01 4.04
C GLY A 97 9.34 -20.43 4.55
N ARG A 98 9.18 -20.71 5.84
CA ARG A 98 9.47 -22.02 6.43
C ARG A 98 8.41 -23.03 6.02
N CYS A 99 8.83 -24.24 5.67
CA CYS A 99 7.90 -25.36 5.48
C CYS A 99 7.34 -25.78 6.84
N LEU A 100 6.01 -25.90 6.92
CA LEU A 100 5.30 -26.34 8.12
C LEU A 100 5.23 -27.86 8.25
N ASP A 101 5.60 -28.58 7.18
CA ASP A 101 5.59 -30.04 7.12
C ASP A 101 6.99 -30.66 7.20
N ASP A 102 8.05 -29.84 7.07
CA ASP A 102 9.45 -30.25 7.18
C ASP A 102 10.31 -29.07 7.66
N GLU A 103 10.76 -29.11 8.92
CA GLU A 103 11.51 -28.01 9.55
C GLU A 103 12.87 -27.73 8.88
N GLY A 104 13.41 -28.69 8.11
CA GLY A 104 14.68 -28.54 7.39
C GLY A 104 14.56 -27.77 6.08
N VAL A 105 13.34 -27.44 5.63
CA VAL A 105 13.09 -26.85 4.32
C VAL A 105 12.46 -25.47 4.44
N ALA A 106 12.96 -24.53 3.66
CA ALA A 106 12.39 -23.20 3.54
C ALA A 106 12.52 -22.68 2.10
N VAL A 107 11.63 -21.77 1.74
CA VAL A 107 11.77 -20.90 0.57
C VAL A 107 12.22 -19.52 1.01
N GLN A 108 12.87 -18.78 0.11
CA GLN A 108 13.17 -17.37 0.36
C GLN A 108 11.88 -16.60 0.62
N ALA A 109 11.78 -15.94 1.77
CA ALA A 109 10.76 -14.93 2.03
C ALA A 109 11.34 -13.54 1.73
N TYR A 110 10.59 -12.71 1.00
CA TYR A 110 10.99 -11.35 0.68
C TYR A 110 10.23 -10.36 1.56
N ARG A 111 10.91 -9.28 1.97
CA ARG A 111 10.22 -8.17 2.64
C ARG A 111 9.33 -7.44 1.64
N THR A 112 8.13 -7.12 2.08
CA THR A 112 7.13 -6.38 1.30
C THR A 112 6.81 -5.05 1.97
N ARG A 113 6.45 -4.05 1.17
CA ARG A 113 5.85 -2.81 1.68
C ARG A 113 4.88 -2.22 0.67
N VAL A 114 3.91 -1.45 1.15
CA VAL A 114 3.05 -0.63 0.29
C VAL A 114 3.52 0.82 0.39
N ARG A 115 4.06 1.36 -0.70
CA ARG A 115 4.44 2.77 -0.79
C ARG A 115 3.22 3.59 -1.15
N VAL A 116 2.83 4.49 -0.25
CA VAL A 116 1.77 5.47 -0.51
C VAL A 116 2.42 6.77 -0.99
N PRO A 117 1.99 7.37 -2.11
CA PRO A 117 2.51 8.66 -2.53
C PRO A 117 2.07 9.73 -1.53
N VAL A 118 3.02 10.54 -1.09
CA VAL A 118 2.75 11.70 -0.25
C VAL A 118 1.95 12.70 -1.09
N ARG A 119 0.73 13.05 -0.68
CA ARG A 119 0.04 14.24 -1.21
C ARG A 119 0.63 15.46 -0.52
N GLU A 120 1.07 16.45 -1.29
CA GLU A 120 1.33 17.78 -0.73
C GLU A 120 0.04 18.29 -0.06
N PRO A 121 0.11 18.90 1.13
CA PRO A 121 -1.07 19.46 1.76
C PRO A 121 -1.66 20.55 0.86
N GLU A 122 -2.89 20.36 0.40
CA GLU A 122 -3.63 21.42 -0.31
C GLU A 122 -3.73 22.63 0.63
N ALA A 123 -3.15 23.75 0.19
CA ALA A 123 -3.19 25.00 0.96
C ALA A 123 -4.64 25.34 1.30
N VAL A 124 -4.98 25.34 2.59
CA VAL A 124 -6.24 25.83 3.10
C VAL A 124 -6.33 27.30 2.70
N ARG A 125 -7.07 27.61 1.63
CA ARG A 125 -7.42 28.99 1.29
C ARG A 125 -8.41 29.48 2.33
N GLU A 126 -7.89 30.04 3.42
CA GLU A 126 -8.65 30.82 4.38
C GLU A 126 -9.34 31.95 3.59
N ARG A 127 -10.67 31.87 3.46
CA ARG A 127 -11.46 32.96 2.89
C ARG A 127 -11.36 34.13 3.87
N VAL A 128 -10.45 35.06 3.60
CA VAL A 128 -10.46 36.37 4.24
C VAL A 128 -11.81 37.00 3.93
N ARG A 129 -12.64 37.13 4.96
CA ARG A 129 -13.94 37.79 4.90
C ARG A 129 -13.64 39.27 4.73
N GLU A 130 -13.85 39.82 3.53
CA GLU A 130 -13.71 41.26 3.31
C GLU A 130 -14.67 42.03 4.23
N PRO A 131 -14.23 43.12 4.87
CA PRO A 131 -15.11 43.94 5.71
C PRO A 131 -16.12 44.71 4.84
N GLU A 132 -17.40 44.65 5.21
CA GLU A 132 -18.47 45.39 4.54
C GLU A 132 -18.24 46.92 4.69
N PRO A 133 -18.47 47.73 3.64
CA PRO A 133 -18.29 49.18 3.72
C PRO A 133 -19.36 49.86 4.60
N GLU A 134 -18.89 50.73 5.51
CA GLU A 134 -19.71 51.59 6.36
C GLU A 134 -20.70 52.43 5.54
N ARG A 135 -21.99 52.30 5.85
CA ARG A 135 -23.04 53.14 5.25
C ARG A 135 -22.92 54.57 5.78
N GLU A 136 -22.55 55.48 4.90
CA GLU A 136 -22.56 56.93 5.08
C GLU A 136 -23.93 57.42 5.57
N ARG A 137 -23.97 58.04 6.76
CA ARG A 137 -25.19 58.61 7.33
C ARG A 137 -25.57 59.87 6.55
N VAL A 138 -26.70 59.82 5.86
CA VAL A 138 -27.38 60.98 5.27
C VAL A 138 -27.67 62.01 6.36
N ARG A 139 -27.06 63.20 6.27
CA ARG A 139 -27.50 64.37 7.05
C ARG A 139 -28.79 64.90 6.43
N VAL A 140 -29.90 64.72 7.13
CA VAL A 140 -31.15 65.42 6.84
C VAL A 140 -30.92 66.89 7.21
N ARG A 141 -31.01 67.80 6.25
CA ARG A 141 -31.09 69.24 6.52
C ARG A 141 -32.47 69.53 7.10
N GLU A 142 -32.53 70.01 8.33
CA GLU A 142 -33.75 70.58 8.89
C GLU A 142 -34.11 71.87 8.12
N PRO A 143 -35.39 72.10 7.76
CA PRO A 143 -35.80 73.35 7.16
C PRO A 143 -35.89 74.47 8.21
N GLU A 144 -35.30 75.63 7.89
CA GLU A 144 -35.34 76.83 8.74
C GLU A 144 -36.77 77.41 8.83
N PRO A 145 -37.21 77.92 10.00
CA PRO A 145 -38.53 78.51 10.15
C PRO A 145 -38.62 79.90 9.53
N GLU A 146 -39.68 80.13 8.73
CA GLU A 146 -39.98 81.42 8.10
C GLU A 146 -40.36 82.50 9.12
N PRO A 147 -39.95 83.78 8.91
CA PRO A 147 -40.27 84.86 9.84
C PRO A 147 -41.71 85.37 9.69
N VAL A 148 -42.42 85.45 10.82
CA VAL A 148 -43.74 86.07 10.98
C VAL A 148 -43.65 87.58 10.76
N ARG A 149 -44.46 88.12 9.83
CA ARG A 149 -44.62 89.56 9.59
C ARG A 149 -45.47 90.21 10.69
N THR A 150 -45.07 91.40 11.13
CA THR A 150 -45.91 92.35 11.90
C THR A 150 -46.32 93.50 10.98
#